data_AF-A0A1Q8QVT3-F1
#
_entry.id   AF-A0A1Q8QVT3-F1
#
_cell.length_a   1.000
_cell.length_b   1.000
_cell.length_c   1.000
_cell.angle_alpha   90.00
_cell.angle_beta   90.00
_cell.angle_gamma   90.00
#
_symmetry.space_group_name_H-M   'P 1'
#
loop_
_entity.id
_entity.type
_entity.pdbx_description
1 polymer ?
#
loop_
_entity_poly.entity_id
_entity_poly.type
_entity_poly.pdbx_seq_one_letter_code
_entity_poly.pdbx_strand_id
1 'polypeptide(L)'
;MSENCNQDCNTCSDDCAERKEKPIDFSIKPHELSSIKKVIGIVSGKGGVGKSLVTSMLAVTMNRRGHNTAILDADVTGPSTKPLE
;
A
#
# COMPACT_ATOMS: atom_id res chain seq x y z
N MET A 1 -33.46 -25.88 8.56
CA MET A 1 -32.65 -26.54 9.59
C MET A 1 -31.24 -26.04 9.43
N SER A 2 -30.78 -25.32 10.44
CA SER A 2 -29.50 -24.65 10.54
C SER A 2 -28.39 -25.66 10.80
N GLU A 3 -27.46 -25.84 9.86
CA GLU A 3 -26.20 -26.53 10.13
C GLU A 3 -25.02 -25.84 9.40
N ASN A 4 -24.28 -25.08 10.20
CA ASN A 4 -22.84 -24.76 10.11
C ASN A 4 -22.30 -24.10 8.83
N CYS A 5 -22.48 -22.79 8.74
CA CYS A 5 -21.48 -21.93 8.09
C CYS A 5 -20.37 -21.64 9.12
N ASN A 6 -19.31 -22.45 9.11
CA ASN A 6 -18.11 -22.14 9.87
C ASN A 6 -17.45 -20.94 9.20
N GLN A 7 -17.15 -19.88 9.95
CA GLN A 7 -16.78 -18.53 9.47
C GLN A 7 -15.43 -18.46 8.71
N ASP A 8 -14.99 -19.56 8.12
CA ASP A 8 -13.80 -19.68 7.27
C ASP A 8 -14.17 -19.34 5.82
N CYS A 9 -14.15 -18.04 5.50
CA CYS A 9 -14.53 -17.52 4.19
C CYS A 9 -13.41 -17.62 3.13
N ASN A 10 -12.56 -18.66 3.19
CA ASN A 10 -11.47 -18.85 2.23
C ASN A 10 -11.88 -19.65 0.97
N THR A 11 -13.14 -20.08 0.86
CA THR A 11 -13.56 -20.98 -0.25
C THR A 11 -14.94 -20.69 -0.83
N CYS A 12 -15.58 -19.58 -0.45
CA CYS A 12 -16.95 -19.26 -0.87
C CYS A 12 -16.94 -18.03 -1.80
N SER A 13 -17.37 -18.21 -3.05
CA SER A 13 -17.38 -17.16 -4.09
C SER A 13 -18.72 -16.41 -4.15
N ASP A 14 -19.41 -16.29 -3.01
CA ASP A 14 -20.68 -15.57 -2.88
C ASP A 14 -20.47 -14.19 -2.23
N ASP A 15 -21.09 -13.16 -2.80
CA ASP A 15 -21.06 -11.78 -2.34
C ASP A 15 -21.66 -11.65 -0.93
N CYS A 16 -20.79 -11.76 0.08
CA CYS A 16 -21.13 -11.49 1.47
C CYS A 16 -21.34 -9.97 1.66
N ALA A 17 -22.61 -9.54 1.67
CA ALA A 17 -23.06 -8.17 1.95
C ALA A 17 -22.68 -7.63 3.35
N GLU A 18 -21.95 -8.42 4.15
CA GLU A 18 -21.59 -8.13 5.54
C GLU A 18 -20.10 -7.91 5.77
N ARG A 19 -19.32 -7.48 4.76
CA ARG A 19 -18.05 -6.78 5.03
C ARG A 19 -18.32 -5.42 5.69
N LYS A 20 -18.73 -5.45 6.96
CA LYS A 20 -18.90 -4.32 7.88
C LYS A 20 -17.65 -4.05 8.71
N GLU A 21 -16.50 -4.55 8.29
CA GLU A 21 -15.24 -4.04 8.80
C GLU A 21 -14.83 -2.89 7.89
N LYS A 22 -15.00 -1.66 8.39
CA LYS A 22 -14.32 -0.51 7.79
C LYS A 22 -12.85 -0.92 7.66
N PRO A 23 -12.25 -0.89 6.46
CA PRO A 23 -10.83 -1.17 6.34
C PRO A 23 -10.14 -0.27 7.36
N ILE A 24 -9.35 -0.88 8.23
CA ILE A 24 -8.65 -0.17 9.30
C ILE A 24 -7.78 0.86 8.59
N ASP A 25 -8.19 2.11 8.64
CA ASP A 25 -7.50 3.18 7.94
C ASP A 25 -6.26 3.52 8.77
N PHE A 26 -5.19 2.80 8.51
CA PHE A 26 -3.86 3.09 9.05
C PHE A 26 -3.26 4.38 8.46
N SER A 27 -4.05 5.19 7.74
CA SER A 27 -3.61 6.48 7.23
C SER A 27 -3.47 7.49 8.36
N ILE A 28 -2.22 7.76 8.71
CA ILE A 28 -1.85 8.93 9.49
C ILE A 28 -2.14 10.16 8.64
N LYS A 29 -2.86 11.14 9.19
CA LYS A 29 -3.11 12.40 8.49
C LYS A 29 -1.76 13.02 8.07
N PRO A 30 -1.58 13.34 6.78
CA PRO A 30 -0.38 14.02 6.34
C PRO A 30 -0.29 15.41 6.99
N HIS A 31 0.92 15.95 7.07
CA HIS A 31 1.17 17.29 7.62
C HIS A 31 0.28 18.34 6.92
N GLU A 32 -0.17 19.39 7.63
CA GLU A 32 -1.12 20.38 7.10
C GLU A 32 -0.63 21.11 5.83
N LEU A 33 0.70 21.17 5.64
CA LEU A 33 1.34 21.74 4.45
C LEU A 33 1.47 20.74 3.28
N SER A 34 1.16 19.46 3.49
CA SER A 34 1.28 18.41 2.48
C SER A 34 -0.04 18.25 1.73
N SER A 35 -0.07 18.70 0.47
CA SER A 35 -1.19 18.50 -0.44
C SER A 35 -0.90 17.35 -1.41
N ILE A 36 -1.45 16.16 -1.13
CA ILE A 36 -1.24 14.97 -1.94
C ILE A 36 -2.57 14.60 -2.61
N LYS A 37 -2.64 14.72 -3.94
CA LYS A 37 -3.85 14.38 -4.73
C LYS A 37 -4.01 12.88 -4.93
N LYS A 38 -2.90 12.17 -5.12
CA LYS A 38 -2.85 10.74 -5.45
C LYS A 38 -1.59 10.11 -4.85
N VAL A 39 -1.73 8.91 -4.32
CA VAL A 39 -0.63 8.05 -3.87
C VAL A 39 -0.62 6.82 -4.76
N ILE A 40 0.55 6.47 -5.31
CA ILE A 40 0.73 5.30 -6.18
C ILE A 40 1.77 4.40 -5.51
N GLY A 41 1.34 3.23 -5.07
CA GLY A 41 2.24 2.21 -4.51
C GLY A 41 2.88 1.40 -5.63
N ILE A 42 4.22 1.36 -5.66
CA ILE A 42 4.98 0.50 -6.57
C ILE A 42 5.63 -0.59 -5.74
N VAL A 43 5.22 -1.84 -5.98
CA VAL A 43 5.67 -3.01 -5.23
C VAL A 43 6.24 -4.07 -6.16
N SER A 44 7.14 -4.91 -5.65
CA SER A 44 7.67 -6.07 -6.35
C SER A 44 7.70 -7.28 -5.44
N GLY A 45 7.37 -8.46 -5.98
CA GLY A 45 7.49 -9.72 -5.27
C GLY A 45 8.92 -10.30 -5.20
N LYS A 46 9.86 -9.77 -5.99
CA LYS A 46 11.26 -10.24 -6.04
C LYS A 46 12.25 -9.08 -6.18
N GLY A 47 13.46 -9.25 -5.64
CA GLY A 47 14.56 -8.29 -5.83
C GLY A 47 15.03 -8.24 -7.30
N GLY A 48 15.50 -7.08 -7.75
CA GLY A 48 16.13 -6.94 -9.07
C GLY A 48 15.19 -6.81 -10.27
N VAL A 49 13.87 -6.78 -10.10
CA VAL A 49 12.90 -6.60 -11.23
C VAL A 49 12.88 -5.18 -11.82
N GLY A 50 13.68 -4.26 -11.27
CA GLY A 50 13.70 -2.86 -11.71
C GLY A 50 12.60 -1.98 -11.10
N LYS A 51 12.05 -2.33 -9.93
CA LYS A 51 11.06 -1.51 -9.19
C LYS A 51 11.46 -0.03 -9.15
N SER A 52 12.67 0.26 -8.68
CA SER A 52 13.20 1.62 -8.55
C SER A 52 13.35 2.32 -9.91
N LEU A 53 13.74 1.58 -10.95
CA LEU A 53 13.83 2.12 -12.31
C LEU A 53 12.46 2.57 -12.82
N VAL A 54 11.43 1.73 -12.63
CA VAL A 54 10.05 2.06 -13.02
C VAL A 54 9.53 3.24 -12.21
N THR A 55 9.78 3.29 -10.90
CA THR A 55 9.43 4.42 -10.03
C THR A 55 10.04 5.73 -10.52
N SER A 56 11.35 5.75 -10.83
CA SER A 56 12.02 6.94 -11.32
C SER A 56 11.49 7.39 -12.68
N MET A 57 11.29 6.46 -13.61
CA MET A 57 10.77 6.78 -14.95
C MET A 57 9.35 7.35 -14.87
N LEU A 58 8.49 6.75 -14.03
CA LEU A 58 7.14 7.25 -13.79
C LEU A 58 7.15 8.67 -13.24
N ALA A 59 8.00 8.95 -12.24
CA ALA A 59 8.10 10.27 -11.65
C ALA A 59 8.56 11.33 -12.66
N VAL A 60 9.56 11.00 -13.49
CA VAL A 60 10.04 11.88 -14.57
C VAL A 60 8.92 12.15 -15.58
N THR A 61 8.19 11.13 -16.00
CA THR A 61 7.08 11.31 -16.95
C THR A 61 5.95 12.16 -16.36
N MET A 62 5.59 11.96 -15.09
CA MET A 62 4.55 12.75 -14.43
C MET A 62 4.97 14.22 -14.26
N ASN A 63 6.23 14.45 -13.91
CA ASN A 63 6.79 15.81 -13.85
C ASN A 63 6.77 16.48 -15.24
N ARG A 64 7.16 15.76 -16.31
CA ARG A 64 7.08 16.26 -17.70
C ARG A 64 5.65 16.54 -18.17
N ARG A 65 4.64 15.90 -17.57
CA ARG A 65 3.22 16.17 -17.82
C ARG A 65 2.68 17.34 -16.98
N GLY A 66 3.53 18.02 -16.20
CA GLY A 66 3.15 19.17 -15.38
C GLY A 66 2.58 18.80 -14.01
N HIS A 67 2.80 17.58 -13.53
CA HIS A 67 2.37 17.17 -12.19
C HIS A 67 3.51 17.32 -11.17
N ASN A 68 3.22 17.98 -10.05
CA ASN A 68 4.09 17.96 -8.88
C ASN A 68 4.17 16.53 -8.33
N THR A 69 5.31 15.89 -8.52
CA THR A 69 5.54 14.49 -8.21
C THR A 69 6.67 14.36 -7.21
N ALA A 70 6.47 13.52 -6.18
CA ALA A 70 7.48 13.17 -5.20
C ALA A 70 7.62 11.65 -5.15
N ILE A 71 8.83 11.16 -4.89
CA ILE A 71 9.10 9.75 -4.65
C ILE A 71 9.33 9.59 -3.15
N LEU A 72 8.61 8.65 -2.54
CA LEU A 72 8.88 8.17 -1.19
C LEU A 72 9.41 6.75 -1.32
N ASP A 73 10.67 6.54 -0.96
CA ASP A 73 11.25 5.20 -0.92
C ASP A 73 10.97 4.58 0.45
N ALA A 74 10.27 3.45 0.45
CA ALA A 74 9.94 2.67 1.63
C ALA A 74 10.66 1.32 1.64
N ASP A 75 11.76 1.18 0.88
CA ASP A 75 12.64 0.02 0.92
C ASP A 75 13.37 -0.07 2.29
N VAL A 76 12.65 -0.51 3.32
CA VAL A 76 13.18 -0.80 4.66
C VAL A 76 13.90 -2.13 4.63
N THR A 77 15.20 -2.14 4.33
CA THR A 77 16.06 -3.31 4.55
C THR A 77 16.55 -3.35 6.00
N GLY A 78 15.82 -4.07 6.87
CA GLY A 78 16.30 -4.61 8.16
C GLY A 78 15.63 -4.05 9.43
N PRO A 79 15.39 -4.89 10.46
CA PRO A 79 14.94 -4.41 11.77
C PRO A 79 16.15 -3.80 12.50
N SER A 80 16.16 -2.47 12.66
CA SER A 80 17.13 -1.74 13.48
C SER A 80 16.68 -1.63 14.94
N THR A 81 16.14 -2.70 15.51
CA THR A 81 15.99 -2.82 16.97
C THR A 81 17.30 -3.36 17.54
N LYS A 82 18.23 -2.46 17.88
CA LYS A 82 19.23 -2.75 18.91
C LYS A 82 18.46 -2.81 20.23
N PRO A 83 18.35 -3.94 20.94
CA PRO A 83 17.83 -3.92 22.30
C PRO A 83 18.77 -3.04 23.11
N LEU A 84 18.24 -1.95 23.65
CA LEU A 84 18.90 -1.17 24.68
C LEU A 84 18.98 -2.06 25.92
N GLU A 85 20.21 -2.31 26.40
CA GLU A 85 20.51 -2.56 27.80
C GLU A 85 21.29 -1.35 28.31
#